data_AF-Q93MJ2-F1
#
_entry.id   AF-Q93MJ2-F1
#
_cell.length_a   1.000
_cell.length_b   1.000
_cell.length_c   1.000
_cell.angle_alpha   90.00
_cell.angle_beta   90.00
_cell.angle_gamma   90.00
#
_symmetry.space_group_name_H-M   'P 1'
#
loop_
_entity.id
_entity.type
_entity.pdbx_description
1 polymer ?
#
loop_
_entity_poly.entity_id
_entity_poly.type
_entity_poly.pdbx_seq_one_letter_code
_entity_poly.pdbx_strand_id
1 'polypeptide(L)'
;MTNETDLSLPLELNEHQHVVTGQLVGYARVSTTGQNLDRQVAQLQKAGATEIYKEKISGASRERPQLEEMLRYLRKGDQLIVTSMDRLARSFLDLHNIIDDLISRGVSVRFLRESQTYSSHSDPVAVLMLGVLGSVAQFERAIMRERQAEGIAQAKKRGAYKGRAPAMNEASIKQAREMIDMGVPKADVARRLGVSRATLYRYLP
;
A
#
# COMPACT_ATOMS: atom_id res chain seq x y z
N MET A 1 -39.92 29.44 39.62
CA MET A 1 -39.14 30.18 38.63
C MET A 1 -38.13 29.21 38.05
N THR A 2 -38.41 28.70 36.85
CA THR A 2 -37.58 27.73 36.13
C THR A 2 -36.37 28.45 35.55
N ASN A 3 -35.17 28.12 36.04
CA ASN A 3 -33.92 28.56 35.44
C ASN A 3 -33.48 27.46 34.48
N GLU A 4 -34.05 27.46 33.27
CA GLU A 4 -33.50 26.69 32.17
C GLU A 4 -32.24 27.42 31.70
N THR A 5 -31.08 26.88 32.06
CA THR A 5 -29.80 27.27 31.50
C THR A 5 -29.82 26.89 30.02
N ASP A 6 -30.12 27.88 29.18
CA ASP A 6 -29.91 27.82 27.74
C ASP A 6 -28.41 27.56 27.49
N LEU A 7 -28.10 26.31 27.19
CA LEU A 7 -26.77 25.80 26.85
C LEU A 7 -26.58 25.74 25.32
N SER A 8 -27.17 26.68 24.59
CA SER A 8 -26.83 26.89 23.18
C SER A 8 -25.52 27.67 23.08
N LEU A 9 -24.40 26.96 23.11
CA LEU A 9 -23.17 27.43 22.47
C LEU A 9 -23.31 27.19 20.97
N PRO A 10 -23.43 28.22 20.11
CA PRO A 10 -23.23 28.02 18.70
C PRO A 10 -21.72 27.83 18.49
N LEU A 11 -21.27 26.59 18.49
CA LEU A 11 -20.04 26.20 17.80
C LEU A 11 -20.30 26.39 16.31
N GLU A 12 -20.28 27.64 15.84
CA GLU A 12 -19.95 27.91 14.45
C GLU A 12 -18.48 27.54 14.27
N LEU A 13 -18.25 26.24 14.09
CA LEU A 13 -17.03 25.73 13.50
C LEU A 13 -17.01 26.31 12.09
N ASN A 14 -16.29 27.42 11.92
CA ASN A 14 -15.96 27.97 10.61
C ASN A 14 -15.60 26.80 9.70
N GLU A 15 -16.43 26.56 8.69
CA GLU A 15 -16.14 25.63 7.63
C GLU A 15 -14.85 26.12 6.99
N HIS A 16 -13.72 25.50 7.35
CA HIS A 16 -12.49 25.63 6.60
C HIS A 16 -12.76 25.00 5.23
N GLN A 17 -13.41 25.76 4.35
CA GLN A 17 -13.53 25.45 2.94
C GLN A 17 -12.12 25.47 2.37
N HIS A 18 -11.49 24.31 2.40
CA HIS A 18 -10.29 24.04 1.65
C HIS A 18 -10.62 24.28 0.18
N VAL A 19 -10.10 25.39 -0.35
CA VAL A 19 -10.26 25.74 -1.75
C VAL A 19 -9.46 24.72 -2.54
N VAL A 20 -10.14 23.72 -3.08
CA VAL A 20 -9.56 22.78 -4.03
C VAL A 20 -9.21 23.58 -5.27
N THR A 21 -7.94 23.58 -5.64
CA THR A 21 -7.41 24.33 -6.78
C THR A 21 -7.22 23.47 -8.03
N GLY A 22 -7.23 22.15 -7.86
CA GLY A 22 -7.13 21.15 -8.91
C GLY A 22 -8.46 20.42 -9.16
N GLN A 23 -8.37 19.18 -9.64
CA GLN A 23 -9.52 18.36 -9.98
C GLN A 23 -10.10 17.63 -8.77
N LEU A 24 -11.40 17.35 -8.84
CA LEU A 24 -12.08 16.41 -7.96
C LEU A 24 -12.07 15.03 -8.64
N VAL A 25 -11.34 14.08 -8.06
CA VAL A 25 -11.16 12.72 -8.58
C VAL A 25 -11.84 11.74 -7.64
N GLY A 26 -12.70 10.87 -8.17
CA GLY A 26 -13.44 9.87 -7.41
C GLY A 26 -12.81 8.48 -7.50
N TYR A 27 -12.93 7.71 -6.43
CA TYR A 27 -12.60 6.28 -6.42
C TYR A 27 -13.74 5.43 -5.86
N ALA A 28 -14.18 4.46 -6.65
CA ALA A 28 -15.23 3.51 -6.29
C ALA A 28 -14.71 2.07 -6.35
N ARG A 29 -15.06 1.25 -5.36
CA ARG A 29 -14.61 -0.15 -5.25
C ARG A 29 -15.75 -1.08 -4.87
N VAL A 30 -15.82 -2.25 -5.50
CA VAL A 30 -16.73 -3.33 -5.09
C VAL A 30 -16.05 -4.71 -5.12
N SER A 31 -16.52 -5.63 -4.27
CA SER A 31 -16.23 -7.05 -4.38
C SER A 31 -17.05 -7.69 -5.50
N THR A 32 -16.63 -8.88 -5.97
CA THR A 32 -17.32 -9.67 -7.01
C THR A 32 -18.79 -9.96 -6.72
N THR A 33 -19.22 -9.95 -5.46
CA THR A 33 -20.61 -10.11 -5.03
C THR A 33 -21.26 -8.76 -4.75
N GLY A 34 -22.19 -8.35 -5.61
CA GLY A 34 -23.22 -7.36 -5.28
C GLY A 34 -23.18 -6.04 -6.03
N GLN A 35 -24.32 -5.70 -6.62
CA GLN A 35 -24.69 -4.38 -7.14
C GLN A 35 -24.41 -3.27 -6.11
N ASN A 36 -23.43 -2.40 -6.38
CA ASN A 36 -23.32 -1.09 -5.71
C ASN A 36 -22.26 -0.16 -6.30
N LEU A 37 -21.69 -0.47 -7.47
CA LEU A 37 -20.72 0.41 -8.10
C LEU A 37 -21.42 1.68 -8.61
N ASP A 38 -22.56 1.54 -9.27
CA ASP A 38 -23.31 2.67 -9.83
C ASP A 38 -23.78 3.65 -8.74
N ARG A 39 -24.21 3.14 -7.58
CA ARG A 39 -24.56 3.99 -6.43
C ARG A 39 -23.35 4.78 -5.93
N GLN A 40 -22.18 4.15 -5.82
CA GLN A 40 -20.96 4.85 -5.42
C GLN A 40 -20.58 5.91 -6.45
N VAL A 41 -20.63 5.58 -7.74
CA VAL A 41 -20.36 6.52 -8.83
C VAL A 41 -21.32 7.71 -8.76
N ALA A 42 -22.62 7.48 -8.57
CA ALA A 42 -23.61 8.55 -8.41
C ALA A 42 -23.33 9.42 -7.18
N GLN A 43 -22.92 8.83 -6.05
CA GLN A 43 -22.51 9.60 -4.87
C GLN A 43 -21.28 10.48 -5.13
N LEU A 44 -20.28 9.94 -5.85
CA LEU A 44 -19.06 10.67 -6.20
C LEU A 44 -19.36 11.83 -7.18
N GLN A 45 -20.19 11.58 -8.20
CA GLN A 45 -20.64 12.61 -9.12
C GLN A 45 -21.42 13.71 -8.41
N LYS A 46 -22.33 13.35 -7.50
CA LYS A 46 -23.05 14.32 -6.66
C LYS A 46 -22.12 15.15 -5.77
N ALA A 47 -20.98 14.57 -5.37
CA ALA A 47 -19.94 15.27 -4.63
C ALA A 47 -19.00 16.11 -5.51
N GLY A 48 -19.23 16.16 -6.83
CA GLY A 48 -18.47 16.98 -7.78
C GLY A 48 -17.29 16.27 -8.44
N ALA A 49 -17.09 14.96 -8.22
CA ALA A 49 -16.01 14.23 -8.87
C ALA A 49 -16.18 14.23 -10.41
N THR A 50 -15.15 14.70 -11.10
CA THR A 50 -15.10 14.85 -12.56
C THR A 50 -14.50 13.64 -13.26
N GLU A 51 -13.47 13.05 -12.66
CA GLU A 51 -12.83 11.81 -13.12
C GLU A 51 -13.08 10.72 -12.07
N ILE A 52 -13.49 9.50 -12.46
CA ILE A 52 -13.88 8.45 -11.50
C ILE A 52 -13.28 7.11 -11.87
N TYR A 53 -12.37 6.64 -11.03
CA TYR A 53 -11.75 5.32 -11.13
C TYR A 53 -12.63 4.25 -10.48
N LYS A 54 -12.85 3.15 -11.20
CA LYS A 54 -13.81 2.10 -10.82
C LYS A 54 -13.12 0.75 -10.70
N GLU A 55 -12.92 0.31 -9.48
CA GLU A 55 -12.20 -0.93 -9.18
C GLU A 55 -13.18 -2.08 -8.88
N LYS A 56 -13.06 -3.17 -9.65
CA LYS A 56 -13.80 -4.42 -9.39
C LYS A 56 -12.81 -5.51 -9.00
N ILE A 57 -12.82 -5.89 -7.72
CA ILE A 57 -11.91 -6.91 -7.20
C ILE A 57 -12.66 -8.24 -7.07
N SER A 58 -12.16 -9.27 -7.73
CA SER A 58 -12.56 -10.64 -7.43
C SER A 58 -11.95 -11.07 -6.10
N GLY A 59 -12.69 -11.86 -5.30
CA GLY A 59 -12.28 -12.22 -3.93
C GLY A 59 -10.90 -12.86 -3.80
N ALA A 60 -10.32 -13.37 -4.89
CA ALA A 60 -8.97 -13.94 -4.92
C ALA A 60 -7.87 -12.92 -5.28
N SER A 61 -8.18 -11.82 -5.98
CA SER A 61 -7.17 -10.89 -6.47
C SER A 61 -6.79 -9.82 -5.44
N ARG A 62 -5.48 -9.61 -5.29
CA ARG A 62 -4.90 -8.52 -4.50
C ARG A 62 -4.60 -7.27 -5.32
N GLU A 63 -4.54 -7.41 -6.64
CA GLU A 63 -4.19 -6.31 -7.54
C GLU A 63 -5.27 -5.23 -7.54
N ARG A 64 -4.83 -3.98 -7.64
CA ARG A 64 -5.68 -2.79 -7.65
C ARG A 64 -5.21 -1.80 -8.73
N PRO A 65 -5.28 -2.20 -10.00
CA PRO A 65 -4.72 -1.41 -11.10
C PRO A 65 -5.37 -0.02 -11.20
N GLN A 66 -6.67 0.10 -10.90
CA GLN A 66 -7.37 1.39 -10.96
C GLN A 66 -6.99 2.29 -9.79
N LEU A 67 -6.75 1.73 -8.59
CA LEU A 67 -6.17 2.53 -7.50
C LEU A 67 -4.78 3.03 -7.91
N GLU A 68 -3.91 2.16 -8.39
CA GLU A 68 -2.54 2.51 -8.74
C GLU A 68 -2.47 3.58 -9.85
N GLU A 69 -3.32 3.45 -10.85
CA GLU A 69 -3.46 4.42 -11.93
C GLU A 69 -3.93 5.78 -11.41
N MET A 70 -4.97 5.79 -10.57
CA MET A 70 -5.46 7.01 -9.92
C MET A 70 -4.38 7.68 -9.06
N LEU A 71 -3.63 6.90 -8.26
CA LEU A 71 -2.56 7.44 -7.42
C LEU A 71 -1.45 8.08 -8.25
N ARG A 72 -1.17 7.58 -9.47
CA ARG A 72 -0.25 8.22 -10.42
C ARG A 72 -0.86 9.45 -11.09
N TYR A 73 -2.16 9.46 -11.32
CA TYR A 73 -2.89 10.56 -11.95
C TYR A 73 -2.92 11.82 -11.09
N LEU A 74 -3.18 11.68 -9.79
CA LEU A 74 -3.36 12.77 -8.82
C LEU A 74 -2.14 13.70 -8.72
N ARG A 75 -2.40 15.01 -8.67
CA ARG A 75 -1.39 16.07 -8.60
C ARG A 75 -1.67 17.04 -7.46
N LYS A 76 -0.66 17.82 -7.09
CA LYS A 76 -0.81 18.89 -6.09
C LYS A 76 -2.01 19.78 -6.42
N GLY A 77 -2.86 20.01 -5.42
CA GLY A 77 -4.08 20.82 -5.54
C GLY A 77 -5.34 20.01 -5.82
N ASP A 78 -5.22 18.75 -6.26
CA ASP A 78 -6.37 17.86 -6.46
C ASP A 78 -6.98 17.41 -5.13
N GLN A 79 -8.22 16.91 -5.20
CA GLN A 79 -8.89 16.22 -4.11
C GLN A 79 -9.37 14.85 -4.56
N LEU A 80 -8.93 13.82 -3.83
CA LEU A 80 -9.48 12.48 -3.91
C LEU A 80 -10.76 12.39 -3.08
N ILE A 81 -11.88 12.02 -3.72
CA ILE A 81 -13.16 11.77 -3.06
C ILE A 81 -13.42 10.26 -3.06
N VAL A 82 -13.72 9.72 -1.88
CA VAL A 82 -14.08 8.32 -1.70
C VAL A 82 -15.34 8.21 -0.86
N THR A 83 -16.20 7.23 -1.16
CA THR A 83 -17.46 7.06 -0.42
C THR A 83 -17.25 6.68 1.04
N SER A 84 -16.25 5.86 1.34
CA SER A 84 -15.85 5.51 2.72
C SER A 84 -14.43 4.95 2.79
N MET A 85 -13.86 4.92 3.99
CA MET A 85 -12.48 4.44 4.22
C MET A 85 -12.25 2.99 3.77
N ASP A 86 -13.23 2.11 4.04
CA ASP A 86 -13.18 0.69 3.64
C ASP A 86 -13.18 0.50 2.11
N ARG A 87 -13.58 1.52 1.35
CA ARG A 87 -13.50 1.50 -0.11
C ARG A 87 -12.11 1.85 -0.59
N LEU A 88 -11.38 2.74 0.09
CA LEU A 88 -10.03 3.13 -0.28
C LEU A 88 -8.97 2.09 0.10
N ALA A 89 -9.10 1.41 1.24
CA ALA A 89 -8.03 0.57 1.78
C ALA A 89 -8.52 -0.77 2.31
N ARG A 90 -7.62 -1.76 2.39
CA ARG A 90 -7.93 -3.10 2.95
C ARG A 90 -7.49 -3.27 4.41
N SER A 91 -6.75 -2.32 4.96
CA SER A 91 -6.29 -2.29 6.36
C SER A 91 -6.08 -0.85 6.79
N PHE A 92 -5.99 -0.60 8.11
CA PHE A 92 -5.67 0.74 8.61
C PHE A 92 -4.27 1.17 8.24
N LEU A 93 -3.32 0.24 8.21
CA LEU A 93 -1.97 0.51 7.71
C LEU A 93 -1.95 0.98 6.25
N ASP A 94 -2.68 0.28 5.37
CA ASP A 94 -2.83 0.65 3.96
C ASP A 94 -3.48 2.04 3.82
N LEU A 95 -4.55 2.29 4.58
CA LEU A 95 -5.26 3.57 4.60
C LEU A 95 -4.33 4.73 5.02
N HIS A 96 -3.60 4.55 6.11
CA HIS A 96 -2.69 5.56 6.64
C HIS A 96 -1.62 5.93 5.60
N ASN A 97 -0.97 4.93 4.99
CA ASN A 97 0.08 5.18 4.01
C ASN A 97 -0.45 5.92 2.77
N ILE A 98 -1.65 5.57 2.29
CA ILE A 98 -2.26 6.26 1.13
C ILE A 98 -2.55 7.73 1.48
N ILE A 99 -3.16 7.98 2.65
CA ILE A 99 -3.49 9.36 3.06
C ILE A 99 -2.21 10.18 3.26
N ASP A 100 -1.20 9.63 3.93
CA ASP A 100 0.07 10.30 4.20
C ASP A 100 0.82 10.65 2.90
N ASP A 101 0.90 9.70 1.93
CA ASP A 101 1.47 9.96 0.61
C ASP A 101 0.77 11.12 -0.10
N LEU A 102 -0.57 11.08 -0.17
CA LEU A 102 -1.36 12.08 -0.86
C LEU A 102 -1.21 13.47 -0.23
N ILE A 103 -1.28 13.56 1.11
CA ILE A 103 -1.07 14.83 1.82
C ILE A 103 0.33 15.37 1.56
N SER A 104 1.36 14.51 1.59
CA SER A 104 2.75 14.92 1.34
C SER A 104 2.94 15.50 -0.08
N ARG A 105 2.13 15.05 -1.03
CA ARG A 105 2.08 15.55 -2.42
C ARG A 105 1.18 16.77 -2.61
N GLY A 106 0.54 17.25 -1.54
CA GLY A 106 -0.40 18.36 -1.58
C GLY A 106 -1.76 18.01 -2.22
N VAL A 107 -2.14 16.73 -2.16
CA VAL A 107 -3.48 16.23 -2.53
C VAL A 107 -4.31 16.12 -1.25
N SER A 108 -5.57 16.54 -1.30
CA SER A 108 -6.52 16.33 -0.20
C SER A 108 -7.35 15.06 -0.39
N VAL A 109 -7.80 14.44 0.69
CA VAL A 109 -8.62 13.22 0.67
C VAL A 109 -9.91 13.46 1.45
N ARG A 110 -11.06 13.26 0.80
CA ARG A 110 -12.38 13.44 1.41
C ARG A 110 -13.15 12.11 1.43
N PHE A 111 -13.64 11.75 2.61
CA PHE A 111 -14.51 10.59 2.82
C PHE A 111 -15.95 11.04 3.06
N LEU A 112 -16.87 10.58 2.20
CA LEU A 112 -18.25 11.04 2.23
C LEU A 112 -19.06 10.49 3.41
N ARG A 113 -18.85 9.23 3.79
CA ARG A 113 -19.61 8.60 4.88
C ARG A 113 -19.14 9.05 6.26
N GLU A 114 -17.83 9.18 6.45
CA GLU A 114 -17.23 9.61 7.70
C GLU A 114 -17.25 11.13 7.86
N SER A 115 -17.65 11.89 6.83
CA SER A 115 -17.65 13.36 6.81
C SER A 115 -16.30 13.97 7.19
N GLN A 116 -15.22 13.34 6.72
CA GLN A 116 -13.85 13.72 7.07
C GLN A 116 -13.06 14.13 5.84
N THR A 117 -12.24 15.17 6.00
CA THR A 117 -11.30 15.64 4.98
C THR A 117 -9.90 15.76 5.55
N TYR A 118 -8.93 15.18 4.86
CA TYR A 118 -7.52 15.16 5.23
C TYR A 118 -6.71 15.95 4.20
N SER A 119 -5.85 16.85 4.66
CA SER A 119 -5.02 17.73 3.83
C SER A 119 -3.84 18.29 4.63
N SER A 120 -2.96 19.04 3.96
CA SER A 120 -1.85 19.74 4.64
C SER A 120 -2.26 20.87 5.57
N HIS A 121 -3.51 21.37 5.48
CA HIS A 121 -4.05 22.37 6.43
C HIS A 121 -5.34 21.85 7.09
N SER A 122 -5.37 20.55 7.38
CA SER A 122 -6.48 19.92 8.12
C SER A 122 -6.74 20.60 9.46
N ASP A 123 -8.00 20.61 9.87
CA ASP A 123 -8.38 21.06 11.21
C ASP A 123 -7.76 20.15 12.29
N PRO A 124 -7.66 20.62 13.55
CA PRO A 124 -7.05 19.84 14.63
C PRO A 124 -7.71 18.48 14.88
N VAL A 125 -9.02 18.32 14.61
CA VAL A 125 -9.73 17.05 14.78
C VAL A 125 -9.31 16.07 13.69
N ALA A 126 -9.21 16.50 12.44
CA ALA A 126 -8.70 15.68 11.35
C ALA A 126 -7.23 15.27 11.58
N VAL A 127 -6.39 16.17 12.11
CA VAL A 127 -5.00 15.86 12.51
C VAL A 127 -4.97 14.80 13.62
N LEU A 128 -5.80 14.94 14.65
CA LEU A 128 -5.93 13.95 15.72
C LEU A 128 -6.37 12.57 15.18
N MET A 129 -7.40 12.54 14.34
CA MET A 129 -7.92 11.31 13.75
C MET A 129 -6.89 10.61 12.86
N LEU A 130 -6.10 11.38 12.10
CA LEU A 130 -4.98 10.84 11.32
C LEU A 130 -3.89 10.25 12.23
N GLY A 131 -3.60 10.87 13.39
CA GLY A 131 -2.68 10.35 14.39
C GLY A 131 -3.17 9.04 15.05
N VAL A 132 -4.46 8.95 15.36
CA VAL A 132 -5.09 7.71 15.85
C VAL A 132 -4.99 6.61 14.80
N LEU A 133 -5.30 6.93 13.53
CA LEU A 133 -5.15 6.01 12.41
C LEU A 133 -3.70 5.52 12.28
N GLY A 134 -2.72 6.41 12.40
CA GLY A 134 -1.30 6.06 12.40
C GLY A 134 -0.91 5.13 13.56
N SER A 135 -1.48 5.35 14.74
CA SER A 135 -1.26 4.50 15.92
C SER A 135 -1.80 3.08 15.73
N VAL A 136 -3.01 2.95 15.18
CA VAL A 136 -3.61 1.65 14.83
C VAL A 136 -2.79 0.95 13.74
N ALA A 137 -2.33 1.69 12.73
CA ALA A 137 -1.47 1.17 11.67
C ALA A 137 -0.14 0.60 12.22
N GLN A 138 0.48 1.28 13.19
CA GLN A 138 1.69 0.79 13.86
C GLN A 138 1.41 -0.48 14.67
N PHE A 139 0.29 -0.52 15.40
CA PHE A 139 -0.16 -1.69 16.15
C PHE A 139 -0.39 -2.90 15.22
N GLU A 140 -1.12 -2.74 14.11
CA GLU A 140 -1.31 -3.80 13.11
C GLU A 140 0.03 -4.33 12.59
N ARG A 141 0.98 -3.43 12.27
CA ARG A 141 2.31 -3.80 11.78
C ARG A 141 3.10 -4.60 12.82
N ALA A 142 2.99 -4.26 14.11
CA ALA A 142 3.64 -5.01 15.18
C ALA A 142 3.10 -6.44 15.27
N ILE A 143 1.77 -6.60 15.27
CA ILE A 143 1.10 -7.91 15.30
C ILE A 143 1.48 -8.77 14.07
N MET A 144 1.56 -8.18 12.88
CA MET A 144 1.99 -8.92 11.68
C MET A 144 3.42 -9.45 11.81
N ARG A 145 4.35 -8.66 12.37
CA ARG A 145 5.74 -9.10 12.58
C ARG A 145 5.85 -10.21 13.62
N GLU A 146 5.08 -10.13 14.70
CA GLU A 146 5.03 -11.16 15.73
C GLU A 146 4.59 -12.50 15.14
N ARG A 147 3.46 -12.52 14.41
CA ARG A 147 2.97 -13.72 13.71
C ARG A 147 3.98 -14.27 12.69
N GLN A 148 4.67 -13.39 11.98
CA GLN A 148 5.73 -13.81 11.06
C GLN A 148 6.88 -14.48 11.81
N ALA A 149 7.32 -13.92 12.93
CA ALA A 149 8.38 -14.49 13.76
C ALA A 149 7.99 -15.86 14.31
N GLU A 150 6.76 -16.02 14.80
CA GLU A 150 6.21 -17.32 15.22
C GLU A 150 6.20 -18.33 14.07
N GLY A 151 5.71 -17.93 12.89
CA GLY A 151 5.69 -18.77 11.70
C GLY A 151 7.10 -19.21 11.25
N ILE A 152 8.07 -18.29 11.30
CA ILE A 152 9.48 -18.59 11.04
C ILE A 152 10.03 -19.57 12.08
N ALA A 153 9.73 -19.39 13.37
CA ALA A 153 10.18 -20.27 14.43
C ALA A 153 9.63 -21.70 14.23
N GLN A 154 8.36 -21.83 13.89
CA GLN A 154 7.76 -23.13 13.56
C GLN A 154 8.36 -23.74 12.28
N ALA A 155 8.60 -22.91 11.26
CA ALA A 155 9.24 -23.35 10.01
C ALA A 155 10.69 -23.82 10.21
N LYS A 156 11.43 -23.20 11.13
CA LYS A 156 12.76 -23.66 11.57
C LYS A 156 12.67 -24.98 12.32
N LYS A 157 11.74 -25.13 13.29
CA LYS A 157 11.55 -26.38 14.05
C LYS A 157 11.25 -27.58 13.14
N ARG A 158 10.44 -27.38 12.09
CA ARG A 158 10.15 -28.44 11.09
C ARG A 158 11.21 -28.62 10.00
N GLY A 159 12.35 -27.91 10.06
CA GLY A 159 13.44 -28.05 9.09
C GLY A 159 13.13 -27.55 7.67
N ALA A 160 12.17 -26.63 7.50
CA ALA A 160 11.76 -26.17 6.17
C ALA A 160 12.84 -25.32 5.45
N TYR A 161 13.73 -24.66 6.20
CA TYR A 161 14.80 -23.84 5.63
C TYR A 161 16.02 -24.70 5.29
N LYS A 162 16.24 -24.96 3.99
CA LYS A 162 17.39 -25.72 3.46
C LYS A 162 18.56 -24.83 3.00
N GLY A 163 18.52 -23.54 3.31
CA GLY A 163 19.49 -22.56 2.85
C GLY A 163 19.35 -22.21 1.37
N ARG A 164 20.32 -21.45 0.84
CA ARG A 164 20.38 -21.11 -0.58
C ARG A 164 20.76 -22.37 -1.38
N ALA A 165 20.04 -22.64 -2.47
CA ALA A 165 20.40 -23.74 -3.37
C ALA A 165 21.87 -23.61 -3.82
N PRO A 166 22.59 -24.73 -3.98
CA PRO A 166 23.97 -24.71 -4.48
C PRO A 166 24.08 -23.95 -5.80
N ALA A 167 25.14 -23.14 -5.93
CA ALA A 167 25.34 -22.32 -7.13
C ALA A 167 25.87 -23.12 -8.33
N MET A 168 26.40 -24.32 -8.09
CA MET A 168 26.82 -25.28 -9.10
C MET A 168 26.30 -26.67 -8.71
N ASN A 169 25.81 -27.42 -9.70
CA ASN A 169 25.47 -28.83 -9.53
C ASN A 169 26.66 -29.72 -9.94
N GLU A 170 26.60 -31.03 -9.67
CA GLU A 170 27.70 -31.95 -9.95
C GLU A 170 28.13 -31.93 -11.43
N ALA A 171 27.18 -31.85 -12.36
CA ALA A 171 27.47 -31.77 -13.79
C ALA A 171 28.25 -30.49 -14.15
N SER A 172 27.85 -29.34 -13.59
CA SER A 172 28.56 -28.07 -13.79
C SER A 172 29.97 -28.11 -13.19
N ILE A 173 30.16 -28.77 -12.05
CA ILE A 173 31.48 -28.92 -11.41
C ILE A 173 32.37 -29.82 -12.26
N LYS A 174 31.84 -30.93 -12.78
CA LYS A 174 32.56 -31.84 -13.68
C LYS A 174 32.98 -31.14 -14.96
N GLN A 175 32.04 -30.45 -15.62
CA GLN A 175 32.31 -29.68 -16.83
C GLN A 175 33.35 -28.59 -16.60
N ALA A 176 33.27 -27.88 -15.47
CA ALA A 176 34.26 -26.89 -15.09
C ALA A 176 35.67 -27.49 -14.94
N ARG A 177 35.78 -28.65 -14.29
CA ARG A 177 37.05 -29.35 -14.09
C ARG A 177 37.67 -29.79 -15.42
N GLU A 178 36.89 -30.40 -16.30
CA GLU A 178 37.34 -30.80 -17.64
C GLU A 178 37.88 -29.61 -18.45
N MET A 179 37.20 -28.46 -18.43
CA MET A 179 37.68 -27.26 -19.13
C MET A 179 38.99 -26.71 -18.54
N ILE A 180 39.13 -26.75 -17.22
CA ILE A 180 40.36 -26.31 -16.54
C ILE A 180 41.52 -27.24 -16.88
N ASP A 181 41.28 -28.56 -16.89
CA ASP A 181 42.28 -29.57 -17.23
C ASP A 181 42.74 -29.46 -18.71
N MET A 182 41.84 -29.00 -19.60
CA MET A 182 42.16 -28.62 -20.98
C MET A 182 42.92 -27.28 -21.11
N GLY A 183 43.25 -26.61 -20.00
CA GLY A 183 44.01 -25.36 -19.97
C GLY A 183 43.18 -24.09 -20.16
N VAL A 184 41.84 -24.17 -20.13
CA VAL A 184 40.99 -22.97 -20.22
C VAL A 184 41.11 -22.15 -18.92
N PRO A 185 41.40 -20.84 -18.98
CA PRO A 185 41.50 -20.01 -17.78
C PRO A 185 40.22 -20.05 -16.93
N LYS A 186 40.36 -20.18 -15.61
CA LYS A 186 39.23 -20.21 -14.65
C LYS A 186 38.27 -19.01 -14.81
N ALA A 187 38.77 -17.86 -15.25
CA ALA A 187 37.93 -16.68 -15.53
C ALA A 187 36.94 -16.91 -16.69
N ASP A 188 37.37 -17.60 -17.74
CA ASP A 188 36.54 -17.91 -18.91
C ASP A 188 35.59 -19.06 -18.62
N VAL A 189 36.02 -20.05 -17.85
CA VAL A 189 35.15 -21.14 -17.35
C VAL A 189 34.02 -20.57 -16.50
N ALA A 190 34.31 -19.64 -15.58
CA ALA A 190 33.29 -19.00 -14.75
C ALA A 190 32.25 -18.25 -15.61
N ARG A 191 32.72 -17.50 -16.63
CA ARG A 191 31.85 -16.77 -17.56
C ARG A 191 30.96 -17.72 -18.37
N ARG A 192 31.52 -18.81 -18.89
CA ARG A 192 30.78 -19.82 -19.68
C ARG A 192 29.70 -20.55 -18.86
N LEU A 193 29.95 -20.79 -17.58
CA LEU A 193 29.01 -21.45 -16.68
C LEU A 193 28.06 -20.47 -15.98
N GLY A 194 28.14 -19.17 -16.28
CA GLY A 194 27.27 -18.15 -15.70
C GLY A 194 27.45 -17.96 -14.19
N VAL A 195 28.62 -18.33 -13.64
CA VAL A 195 28.93 -18.18 -12.21
C VAL A 195 30.04 -17.17 -11.98
N SER A 196 30.07 -16.54 -10.80
CA SER A 196 31.18 -15.66 -10.46
C SER A 196 32.49 -16.45 -10.31
N ARG A 197 33.62 -15.79 -10.54
CA ARG A 197 34.94 -16.40 -10.28
C ARG A 197 35.04 -16.91 -8.85
N ALA A 198 34.58 -16.13 -7.86
CA ALA A 198 34.56 -16.53 -6.46
C ALA A 198 33.74 -17.81 -6.22
N THR A 199 32.59 -17.95 -6.88
CA THR A 199 31.80 -19.20 -6.85
C THR A 199 32.59 -20.36 -7.42
N LEU A 200 33.22 -20.19 -8.59
CA LEU A 200 34.02 -21.25 -9.22
C LEU A 200 35.18 -21.71 -8.33
N TYR A 201 35.96 -20.77 -7.76
CA TYR A 201 37.07 -21.09 -6.85
C TYR A 201 36.62 -21.78 -5.56
N ARG A 202 35.39 -21.53 -5.10
CA ARG A 202 34.83 -22.22 -3.93
C ARG A 202 34.59 -23.72 -4.17
N TYR A 203 34.31 -24.10 -5.42
CA TYR A 203 34.11 -25.50 -5.80
C TYR A 203 35.38 -26.15 -6.36
N LEU A 204 36.26 -25.37 -6.99
CA LEU A 204 37.48 -25.83 -7.66
C LEU A 204 38.66 -24.90 -7.29
N PRO A 205 39.31 -25.13 -6.13
CA PRO A 205 40.44 -24.33 -5.63
C PRO A 205 41.56 -24.17 -6.66
#